data_AF-A0A218Z0H4-F1
#
_entry.id   AF-A0A218Z0H4-F1
#
_cell.length_a   1.000
_cell.length_b   1.000
_cell.length_c   1.000
_cell.angle_alpha   90.00
_cell.angle_beta   90.00
_cell.angle_gamma   90.00
#
_symmetry.space_group_name_H-M   'P 1'
#
loop_
_entity.id
_entity.type
_entity.pdbx_description
1 polymer ?
#
loop_
_entity_poly.entity_id
_entity_poly.type
_entity_poly.pdbx_seq_one_letter_code
_entity_poly.pdbx_strand_id
1 'polypeptide(L)'
;MVDFDPFDPTQSASSLAAAPANFDPSKAENLEDIEKQFAVKVVQHMETYWAILEKVRGSTLRLTKIDEDIYTHLKADFPDFDPAATIDEDQMKSKTGKERWRKFLMAYEKKVDDYNFGTMLRNSAKAEYDQDTTIFVPRMQFYAVEIARNRNGLNDWIYEDGQKKAEAEKAAIA
;
A
#
# COMPACT_ATOMS: atom_id res chain seq x y z
N MET A 1 -7.16 -2.37 42.93
CA MET A 1 -7.90 -3.18 41.94
C MET A 1 -8.88 -2.23 41.31
N VAL A 2 -8.54 -1.68 40.15
CA VAL A 2 -9.38 -0.72 39.42
C VAL A 2 -9.80 -1.40 38.12
N ASP A 3 -11.11 -1.52 37.95
CA ASP A 3 -11.78 -2.19 36.84
C ASP A 3 -11.40 -1.60 35.48
N PHE A 4 -11.01 -2.48 34.56
CA PHE A 4 -10.75 -2.18 33.15
C PHE A 4 -12.09 -2.22 32.41
N ASP A 5 -12.56 -1.05 31.96
CA ASP A 5 -13.79 -0.93 31.18
C ASP A 5 -13.45 -0.87 29.68
N PRO A 6 -13.76 -1.92 28.89
CA PRO A 6 -13.34 -2.03 27.49
C PRO A 6 -14.17 -1.15 26.52
N PHE A 7 -15.08 -0.30 27.01
CA PHE A 7 -16.00 0.47 26.16
C PHE A 7 -15.93 1.99 26.33
N ASP A 8 -14.84 2.53 26.91
CA ASP A 8 -14.60 3.98 26.98
C ASP A 8 -14.22 4.57 25.60
N PRO A 9 -15.07 5.41 24.98
CA PRO A 9 -14.81 5.99 23.65
C PRO A 9 -13.73 7.10 23.66
N THR A 10 -13.18 7.47 24.82
CA THR A 10 -12.07 8.43 24.92
C THR A 10 -10.68 7.77 24.80
N GLN A 11 -10.61 6.44 24.67
CA GLN A 11 -9.35 5.71 24.44
C GLN A 11 -8.96 5.53 22.96
N SER A 12 -9.60 6.21 22.01
CA SER A 12 -9.09 6.29 20.63
C SER A 12 -7.98 7.35 20.52
N ALA A 13 -6.82 7.06 21.11
CA ALA A 13 -5.60 7.81 20.89
C ALA A 13 -4.83 7.18 19.73
N SER A 14 -4.82 7.92 18.61
CA SER A 14 -3.87 7.85 17.49
C SER A 14 -2.55 7.13 17.82
N SER A 15 -2.30 5.99 17.19
CA SER A 15 -1.02 5.27 17.29
C SER A 15 0.00 5.71 16.24
N LEU A 16 0.22 7.03 16.18
CA LEU A 16 1.56 7.59 16.04
C LEU A 16 1.64 8.63 17.15
N ALA A 17 2.33 8.26 18.23
CA ALA A 17 2.61 9.20 19.31
C ALA A 17 3.21 10.47 18.68
N ALA A 18 2.57 11.62 18.94
CA ALA A 18 3.19 12.91 18.67
C ALA A 18 4.61 12.87 19.25
N ALA A 19 5.60 13.32 18.48
CA ALA A 19 6.98 13.34 18.93
C ALA A 19 7.04 13.97 20.33
N PRO A 20 7.72 13.33 21.30
CA PRO A 20 7.76 13.82 22.67
C PRO A 20 8.26 15.27 22.67
N ALA A 21 7.74 16.11 23.56
CA ALA A 21 8.05 17.55 23.60
C ALA A 21 9.55 17.89 23.75
N ASN A 22 10.39 16.88 24.04
CA ASN A 22 11.85 16.94 24.12
C ASN A 22 12.57 16.19 22.98
N PHE A 23 11.93 15.96 21.83
CA PHE A 23 12.62 15.43 20.65
C PHE A 23 13.54 16.50 20.08
N ASP A 24 14.85 16.32 20.26
CA ASP A 24 15.90 17.13 19.66
C ASP A 24 16.32 16.46 18.33
N PRO A 25 15.89 16.98 17.16
CA PRO A 25 16.20 16.37 15.86
C PRO A 25 17.71 16.29 15.59
N SER A 26 18.48 17.16 16.25
CA SER A 26 19.94 17.23 16.17
C SER A 26 20.65 16.10 16.92
N LYS A 27 19.93 15.38 17.79
CA LYS A 27 20.41 14.23 18.58
C LYS A 27 19.68 12.93 18.21
N ALA A 28 19.06 12.86 17.04
CA ALA A 28 18.45 11.64 16.54
C ALA A 28 19.55 10.60 16.23
N GLU A 29 20.06 9.95 17.28
CA GLU A 29 20.91 8.76 17.20
C GLU A 29 20.05 7.60 16.67
N ASN A 30 19.96 7.52 15.34
CA ASN A 30 20.45 6.41 14.51
C ASN A 30 19.64 6.36 13.20
N LEU A 31 20.11 7.07 12.18
CA LEU A 31 19.53 7.05 10.84
C LEU A 31 19.45 5.62 10.30
N GLU A 32 20.43 4.77 10.63
CA GLU A 32 20.51 3.39 10.15
C GLU A 32 19.44 2.48 10.77
N ASP A 33 19.16 2.59 12.09
CA ASP A 33 18.09 1.81 12.71
C ASP A 33 16.71 2.27 12.26
N ILE A 34 16.51 3.57 12.03
CA ILE A 34 15.26 4.11 11.48
C ILE A 34 15.05 3.59 10.04
N GLU A 35 16.09 3.61 9.21
CA GLU A 35 16.07 3.07 7.85
C GLU A 35 15.81 1.55 7.83
N LYS A 36 16.43 0.79 8.73
CA LYS A 36 16.16 -0.65 8.91
C LYS A 36 14.70 -0.90 9.28
N GLN A 37 14.16 -0.19 10.26
CA GLN A 37 12.76 -0.35 10.67
C GLN A 37 11.79 0.07 9.55
N PHE A 38 12.15 1.10 8.79
CA PHE A 38 11.41 1.52 7.62
C PHE A 38 11.38 0.41 6.56
N ALA A 39 12.53 -0.17 6.21
CA ALA A 39 12.64 -1.27 5.26
C ALA A 39 11.83 -2.50 5.71
N VAL A 40 11.90 -2.87 7.00
CA VAL A 40 11.11 -3.96 7.57
C VAL A 40 9.61 -3.74 7.37
N LYS A 41 9.10 -2.54 7.66
CA LYS A 41 7.68 -2.21 7.46
C LYS A 41 7.26 -2.27 5.99
N VAL A 42 8.11 -1.82 5.09
CA VAL A 42 7.85 -1.83 3.64
C VAL A 42 7.78 -3.26 3.11
N VAL A 43 8.73 -4.11 3.50
CA VAL A 43 8.75 -5.54 3.14
C VAL A 43 7.55 -6.26 3.74
N GLN A 44 7.25 -6.03 5.03
CA GLN A 44 6.08 -6.63 5.67
C GLN A 44 4.77 -6.24 4.98
N HIS A 45 4.61 -4.97 4.58
CA HIS A 45 3.45 -4.53 3.81
C HIS A 45 3.34 -5.29 2.47
N MET A 46 4.44 -5.41 1.74
CA MET A 46 4.52 -6.13 0.46
C MET A 46 4.13 -7.60 0.61
N GLU A 47 4.77 -8.32 1.55
CA GLU A 47 4.50 -9.74 1.82
C GLU A 47 3.06 -9.97 2.30
N THR A 48 2.56 -9.10 3.18
CA THR A 48 1.18 -9.19 3.69
C THR A 48 0.18 -9.01 2.56
N TYR A 49 0.38 -8.02 1.70
CA TYR A 49 -0.50 -7.78 0.57
C TYR A 49 -0.51 -8.96 -0.41
N TRP A 50 0.67 -9.49 -0.74
CA TRP A 50 0.79 -10.65 -1.62
C TRP A 50 0.09 -11.89 -1.03
N ALA A 51 0.34 -12.20 0.24
CA ALA A 51 -0.29 -13.33 0.93
C ALA A 51 -1.82 -13.20 1.03
N ILE A 52 -2.36 -11.98 1.07
CA ILE A 52 -3.81 -11.75 0.98
C ILE A 52 -4.31 -12.11 -0.42
N LEU A 53 -3.64 -11.66 -1.48
CA LEU A 53 -4.03 -11.94 -2.86
C LEU A 53 -3.95 -13.43 -3.22
N GLU A 54 -2.99 -14.17 -2.66
CA GLU A 54 -2.92 -15.62 -2.84
C GLU A 54 -4.12 -16.36 -2.22
N LYS A 55 -4.74 -15.78 -1.18
CA LYS A 55 -5.84 -16.39 -0.41
C LYS A 55 -7.22 -15.87 -0.81
N VAL A 56 -7.31 -14.65 -1.34
CA VAL A 56 -8.55 -13.96 -1.64
C VAL A 56 -8.43 -13.28 -3.01
N ARG A 57 -9.45 -13.42 -3.85
CA ARG A 57 -9.50 -12.71 -5.15
C ARG A 57 -9.40 -11.20 -4.95
N GLY A 58 -8.46 -10.57 -5.66
CA GLY A 58 -8.24 -9.12 -5.62
C GLY A 58 -9.51 -8.33 -5.94
N SER A 59 -10.34 -8.80 -6.87
CA SER A 59 -11.64 -8.19 -7.22
C SER A 59 -12.65 -8.11 -6.08
N THR A 60 -12.46 -8.87 -5.00
CA THR A 60 -13.31 -8.83 -3.80
C THR A 60 -12.68 -8.06 -2.65
N LEU A 61 -11.40 -7.66 -2.79
CA LEU A 61 -10.63 -7.04 -1.74
C LEU A 61 -10.91 -5.53 -1.67
N ARG A 62 -11.14 -5.06 -0.44
CA ARG A 62 -11.21 -3.64 -0.10
C ARG A 62 -9.93 -3.25 0.64
N LEU A 63 -9.18 -2.27 0.12
CA LEU A 63 -7.92 -1.81 0.71
C LEU A 63 -8.12 -0.72 1.76
N THR A 64 -9.15 0.12 1.57
CA THR A 64 -9.48 1.22 2.48
C THR A 64 -10.99 1.37 2.64
N LYS A 65 -11.44 2.14 3.64
CA LYS A 65 -12.87 2.46 3.81
C LYS A 65 -13.43 3.31 2.67
N ILE A 66 -12.57 4.00 1.91
CA ILE A 66 -12.92 5.01 0.90
C ILE A 66 -12.45 4.63 -0.52
N ASP A 67 -12.38 3.33 -0.83
CA ASP A 67 -11.87 2.85 -2.13
C ASP A 67 -12.62 3.44 -3.34
N GLU A 68 -13.94 3.62 -3.21
CA GLU A 68 -14.76 4.25 -4.26
C GLU A 68 -14.30 5.69 -4.54
N ASP A 69 -14.03 6.46 -3.49
CA ASP A 69 -13.60 7.85 -3.59
C ASP A 69 -12.19 7.94 -4.20
N ILE A 70 -11.29 7.06 -3.78
CA ILE A 70 -9.91 6.97 -4.32
C ILE A 70 -9.96 6.63 -5.80
N TYR A 71 -10.74 5.62 -6.18
CA TYR A 71 -10.86 5.19 -7.57
C TYR A 71 -11.49 6.26 -8.47
N THR A 72 -12.54 6.92 -7.98
CA THR A 72 -13.22 8.00 -8.72
C THR A 72 -12.29 9.19 -8.91
N HIS A 73 -11.57 9.60 -7.87
CA HIS A 73 -10.58 10.68 -7.96
C HIS A 73 -9.43 10.32 -8.89
N LEU A 74 -8.92 9.08 -8.87
CA LEU A 74 -7.88 8.62 -9.79
C LEU A 74 -8.33 8.77 -11.25
N LYS A 75 -9.56 8.35 -11.59
CA LYS A 75 -10.10 8.49 -12.95
C LYS A 75 -10.30 9.94 -13.36
N ALA A 76 -10.67 10.82 -12.43
CA ALA A 76 -10.86 12.24 -12.72
C ALA A 76 -9.52 12.96 -12.95
N ASP A 77 -8.54 12.71 -12.07
CA ASP A 77 -7.25 13.39 -12.11
C ASP A 77 -6.27 12.75 -13.09
N PHE A 78 -6.47 11.48 -13.47
CA PHE A 78 -5.64 10.72 -14.41
C PHE A 78 -6.54 9.92 -15.39
N PRO A 79 -7.26 10.60 -16.31
CA PRO A 79 -8.20 9.94 -17.22
C PRO A 79 -7.53 8.95 -18.18
N ASP A 80 -6.26 9.19 -18.50
CA ASP A 80 -5.44 8.34 -19.38
C ASP A 80 -4.74 7.19 -18.63
N PHE A 81 -4.98 7.04 -17.32
CA PHE A 81 -4.36 5.99 -16.53
C PHE A 81 -4.94 4.62 -16.85
N ASP A 82 -4.11 3.73 -17.41
CA ASP A 82 -4.44 2.33 -17.64
C ASP A 82 -3.84 1.44 -16.53
N PRO A 83 -4.66 0.81 -15.67
CA PRO A 83 -4.16 -0.07 -14.61
C PRO A 83 -3.55 -1.39 -15.12
N ALA A 84 -3.79 -1.77 -16.38
CA ALA A 84 -3.19 -2.95 -17.00
C ALA A 84 -1.83 -2.67 -17.66
N ALA A 85 -1.53 -1.40 -17.94
CA ALA A 85 -0.25 -0.98 -18.51
C ALA A 85 0.88 -1.09 -17.47
N THR A 86 2.11 -1.26 -17.95
CA THR A 86 3.30 -1.11 -17.12
C THR A 86 3.45 0.36 -16.75
N ILE A 87 3.59 0.63 -15.45
CA ILE A 87 3.84 1.96 -14.92
C ILE A 87 5.23 2.41 -15.36
N ASP A 88 5.25 3.58 -15.99
CA ASP A 88 6.47 4.29 -16.35
C ASP A 88 6.91 5.16 -15.15
N GLU A 89 7.98 4.73 -14.48
CA GLU A 89 8.52 5.40 -13.31
C GLU A 89 9.08 6.80 -13.66
N ASP A 90 9.64 6.98 -14.86
CA ASP A 90 10.17 8.26 -15.32
C ASP A 90 9.04 9.28 -15.54
N GLN A 91 7.90 8.83 -16.07
CA GLN A 91 6.70 9.68 -16.17
C GLN A 91 6.18 10.12 -14.80
N MET A 92 6.17 9.20 -13.81
CA MET A 92 5.78 9.56 -12.44
C MET A 92 6.76 10.55 -11.80
N LYS A 93 8.06 10.41 -12.07
CA LYS A 93 9.13 11.27 -11.55
C LYS A 93 9.29 12.58 -12.33
N SER A 94 8.69 12.69 -13.53
CA SER A 94 8.68 13.92 -14.33
C SER A 94 8.12 15.09 -13.53
N LYS A 95 8.48 16.32 -13.91
CA LYS A 95 8.00 17.53 -13.22
C LYS A 95 6.46 17.56 -13.12
N THR A 96 5.78 17.30 -14.23
CA THR A 96 4.32 17.25 -14.31
C THR A 96 3.74 16.08 -13.53
N GLY A 97 4.33 14.89 -13.64
CA GLY A 97 3.88 13.70 -12.89
C GLY A 97 3.98 13.90 -11.38
N LYS A 98 5.12 14.43 -10.92
CA LYS A 98 5.38 14.72 -9.51
C LYS A 98 4.39 15.75 -8.95
N GLU A 99 4.11 16.82 -9.68
CA GLU A 99 3.13 17.84 -9.26
C GLU A 99 1.71 17.28 -9.18
N ARG A 100 1.28 16.48 -10.18
CA ARG A 100 -0.05 15.84 -10.19
C ARG A 100 -0.20 14.84 -9.04
N TRP A 101 0.75 13.92 -8.88
CA TRP A 101 0.72 12.96 -7.78
C TRP A 101 0.81 13.63 -6.41
N ARG A 102 1.60 14.70 -6.27
CA ARG A 102 1.62 15.47 -5.02
C ARG A 102 0.24 16.04 -4.70
N LYS A 103 -0.43 16.66 -5.67
CA LYS A 103 -1.79 17.18 -5.48
C LYS A 103 -2.77 16.07 -5.09
N PHE A 104 -2.69 14.92 -5.76
CA PHE A 104 -3.50 13.74 -5.45
C PHE A 104 -3.29 13.29 -3.99
N LEU A 105 -2.03 13.16 -3.55
CA LEU A 105 -1.67 12.75 -2.19
C LEU A 105 -2.23 13.71 -1.13
N MET A 106 -2.07 15.02 -1.31
CA MET A 106 -2.51 16.03 -0.34
C MET A 106 -4.03 16.00 -0.10
N ALA A 107 -4.83 15.52 -1.06
CA ALA A 107 -6.27 15.36 -0.88
C ALA A 107 -6.66 14.34 0.22
N TYR A 108 -5.70 13.50 0.63
CA TYR A 108 -5.91 12.42 1.60
C TYR A 108 -5.15 12.61 2.93
N GLU A 109 -4.43 13.71 3.11
CA GLU A 109 -3.61 13.97 4.30
C GLU A 109 -4.38 13.79 5.63
N LYS A 110 -5.66 14.16 5.64
CA LYS A 110 -6.54 14.07 6.83
C LYS A 110 -7.56 12.94 6.75
N LYS A 111 -7.48 12.09 5.74
CA LYS A 111 -8.48 11.03 5.45
C LYS A 111 -7.88 9.63 5.53
N VAL A 112 -6.58 9.50 5.24
CA VAL A 112 -5.87 8.23 5.21
C VAL A 112 -4.63 8.38 6.08
N ASP A 113 -4.53 7.56 7.12
CA ASP A 113 -3.34 7.51 7.96
C ASP A 113 -2.14 7.04 7.13
N ASP A 114 -0.98 7.67 7.36
CA ASP A 114 0.26 7.35 6.67
C ASP A 114 0.15 7.43 5.14
N TYR A 115 -0.68 8.33 4.61
CA TYR A 115 -0.94 8.49 3.16
C TYR A 115 0.35 8.64 2.32
N ASN A 116 1.40 9.21 2.89
CA ASN A 116 2.69 9.46 2.27
C ASN A 116 3.79 8.45 2.64
N PHE A 117 3.48 7.44 3.47
CA PHE A 117 4.44 6.39 3.84
C PHE A 117 4.85 5.57 2.62
N GLY A 118 6.13 5.29 2.45
CA GLY A 118 6.62 4.54 1.29
C GLY A 118 6.26 3.06 1.33
N THR A 119 5.87 2.49 0.20
CA THR A 119 5.47 1.10 -0.01
C THR A 119 6.04 0.57 -1.32
N MET A 120 6.06 -0.76 -1.47
CA MET A 120 6.41 -1.41 -2.75
C MET A 120 5.17 -1.64 -3.60
N LEU A 121 5.28 -1.33 -4.89
CA LEU A 121 4.23 -1.52 -5.89
C LEU A 121 4.81 -2.24 -7.10
N ARG A 122 4.07 -3.18 -7.68
CA ARG A 122 4.45 -3.83 -8.93
C ARG A 122 4.26 -2.85 -10.08
N ASN A 123 5.27 -2.69 -10.95
CA ASN A 123 5.17 -1.83 -12.12
C ASN A 123 4.09 -2.33 -13.10
N SER A 124 3.86 -3.64 -13.18
CA SER A 124 2.80 -4.25 -13.98
C SER A 124 1.91 -5.15 -13.13
N ALA A 125 0.60 -5.16 -13.42
CA ALA A 125 -0.35 -6.06 -12.78
C ALA A 125 -0.06 -7.54 -13.07
N LYS A 126 0.67 -7.82 -14.17
CA LYS A 126 0.99 -9.16 -14.66
C LYS A 126 2.31 -9.73 -14.13
N ALA A 127 3.06 -8.94 -13.36
CA ALA A 127 4.35 -9.35 -12.82
C ALA A 127 4.22 -9.80 -11.36
N GLU A 128 5.17 -10.62 -10.90
CA GLU A 128 5.43 -10.82 -9.47
C GLU A 128 6.34 -9.70 -8.95
N TYR A 129 6.56 -9.65 -7.63
CA TYR A 129 7.55 -8.77 -7.03
C TYR A 129 8.97 -9.28 -7.32
N ASP A 130 9.74 -8.52 -8.09
CA ASP A 130 11.16 -8.75 -8.38
C ASP A 130 11.89 -7.40 -8.46
N GLN A 131 13.22 -7.41 -8.56
CA GLN A 131 14.06 -6.21 -8.63
C GLN A 131 13.65 -5.27 -9.78
N ASP A 132 13.33 -5.81 -10.96
CA ASP A 132 13.01 -5.01 -12.15
C ASP A 132 11.51 -4.71 -12.29
N THR A 133 10.66 -5.39 -11.53
CA THR A 133 9.19 -5.28 -11.59
C THR A 133 8.59 -4.57 -10.38
N THR A 134 9.42 -4.11 -9.44
CA THR A 134 8.99 -3.45 -8.21
C THR A 134 9.49 -2.01 -8.18
N ILE A 135 8.59 -1.08 -7.89
CA ILE A 135 8.89 0.34 -7.70
C ILE A 135 8.48 0.79 -6.31
N PHE A 136 9.16 1.80 -5.81
CA PHE A 136 8.87 2.40 -4.50
C PHE A 136 7.98 3.62 -4.66
N VAL A 137 6.82 3.59 -4.01
CA VAL A 137 5.77 4.62 -4.14
C VAL A 137 5.18 4.97 -2.78
N PRO A 138 4.62 6.17 -2.55
CA PRO A 138 3.84 6.44 -1.36
C PRO A 138 2.56 5.60 -1.32
N ARG A 139 2.07 5.34 -0.12
CA ARG A 139 0.90 4.49 0.15
C ARG A 139 -0.34 4.89 -0.65
N MET A 140 -0.59 6.19 -0.85
CA MET A 140 -1.72 6.61 -1.68
C MET A 140 -1.57 6.29 -3.16
N GLN A 141 -0.35 6.30 -3.70
CA GLN A 141 -0.13 5.82 -5.07
C GLN A 141 -0.38 4.32 -5.15
N PHE A 142 0.10 3.56 -4.16
CA PHE A 142 -0.21 2.13 -4.04
C PHE A 142 -1.72 1.87 -4.00
N TYR A 143 -2.47 2.56 -3.14
CA TYR A 143 -3.93 2.39 -3.09
C TYR A 143 -4.60 2.76 -4.40
N ALA A 144 -4.26 3.90 -5.00
CA ALA A 144 -4.86 4.32 -6.26
C ALA A 144 -4.69 3.24 -7.34
N VAL A 145 -3.46 2.75 -7.51
CA VAL A 145 -3.12 1.75 -8.52
C VAL A 145 -3.75 0.39 -8.19
N GLU A 146 -3.57 -0.13 -6.99
CA GLU A 146 -4.03 -1.49 -6.64
C GLU A 146 -5.56 -1.57 -6.50
N ILE A 147 -6.24 -0.51 -6.08
CA ILE A 147 -7.72 -0.44 -6.14
C ILE A 147 -8.17 -0.52 -7.60
N ALA A 148 -7.52 0.22 -8.50
CA ALA A 148 -7.86 0.18 -9.93
C ALA A 148 -7.58 -1.21 -10.54
N ARG A 149 -6.49 -1.88 -10.15
CA ARG A 149 -6.18 -3.26 -10.59
C ARG A 149 -7.19 -4.26 -10.07
N ASN A 150 -7.48 -4.24 -8.77
CA ASN A 150 -8.46 -5.10 -8.12
C ASN A 150 -9.84 -4.98 -8.77
N ARG A 151 -10.36 -3.76 -8.95
CA ARG A 151 -11.67 -3.53 -9.58
C ARG A 151 -11.79 -4.07 -10.99
N ASN A 152 -10.69 -4.09 -11.73
CA ASN A 152 -10.63 -4.63 -13.09
C ASN A 152 -10.25 -6.11 -13.13
N GLY A 153 -10.17 -6.79 -11.97
CA GLY A 153 -9.82 -8.21 -11.87
C GLY A 153 -8.37 -8.53 -12.25
N LEU A 154 -7.51 -7.52 -12.39
CA LEU A 154 -6.15 -7.68 -12.92
C LEU A 154 -5.20 -8.41 -11.95
N ASN A 155 -5.62 -8.57 -10.69
CA ASN A 155 -4.87 -9.28 -9.65
C ASN A 155 -5.43 -10.67 -9.36
N ASP A 156 -6.54 -11.08 -9.98
CA ASP A 156 -7.20 -12.35 -9.66
C ASP A 156 -6.36 -13.56 -10.08
N TRP A 157 -5.45 -13.40 -11.04
CA TRP A 157 -4.50 -14.45 -11.43
C TRP A 157 -3.58 -14.89 -10.28
N ILE A 158 -3.27 -13.99 -9.33
CA ILE A 158 -2.41 -14.29 -8.17
C ILE A 158 -3.13 -15.28 -7.25
N TYR A 159 -4.43 -15.07 -7.04
CA TYR A 159 -5.28 -16.02 -6.33
C TYR A 159 -5.30 -17.37 -7.05
N GLU A 160 -5.56 -17.37 -8.36
CA GLU A 160 -5.64 -18.61 -9.14
C GLU A 160 -4.34 -19.41 -9.12
N ASP A 161 -3.19 -18.73 -9.23
CA ASP A 161 -1.87 -19.35 -9.17
C ASP A 161 -1.55 -19.85 -7.76
N GLY A 162 -1.85 -19.05 -6.73
CA GLY A 162 -1.69 -19.43 -5.32
C GLY A 162 -2.50 -20.67 -4.94
N GLN A 163 -3.75 -20.78 -5.40
CA GLN A 163 -4.57 -21.97 -5.15
C GLN A 163 -4.00 -23.21 -5.86
N LYS A 164 -3.55 -23.07 -7.12
CA LYS A 164 -2.91 -24.18 -7.85
C LYS A 164 -1.64 -24.68 -7.15
N LYS A 165 -0.78 -23.75 -6.71
CA LYS A 165 0.44 -24.07 -5.95
C LYS A 165 0.11 -24.83 -4.66
N ALA A 166 -0.88 -24.35 -3.89
CA ALA A 166 -1.31 -24.99 -2.66
C ALA A 166 -1.93 -26.39 -2.86
N GLU A 167 -2.67 -26.59 -3.96
CA GLU A 167 -3.20 -27.91 -4.32
C GLU A 167 -2.07 -28.88 -4.72
N ALA A 168 -1.11 -28.42 -5.52
CA ALA A 168 0.05 -29.22 -5.92
C ALA A 168 0.92 -29.63 -4.72
N GLU A 169 1.13 -28.72 -3.76
CA GLU A 169 1.88 -29.01 -2.54
C GLU A 169 1.17 -30.05 -1.67
N LYS A 170 -0.16 -29.91 -1.49
CA LYS A 170 -0.96 -30.93 -0.77
C LYS A 170 -0.89 -32.30 -1.44
N ALA A 171 -0.92 -32.34 -2.76
CA ALA A 171 -0.82 -33.59 -3.53
C ALA A 171 0.57 -34.23 -3.45
N ALA A 172 1.64 -33.44 -3.26
CA ALA A 172 3.00 -33.96 -3.11
C ALA A 172 3.30 -34.54 -1.72
N ILE A 173 2.51 -34.17 -0.71
CA ILE A 173 2.63 -34.62 0.68
C ILE A 173 1.71 -35.81 0.99
N ALA A 174 0.70 -36.04 0.15
CA ALA A 174 -0.26 -37.15 0.24
C ALA A 174 0.29 -38.45 -0.39
#